data_AF-W9RUK9-F1
#
_entry.id   AF-W9RUK9-F1
#
_cell.length_a   1.000
_cell.length_b   1.000
_cell.length_c   1.000
_cell.angle_alpha   90.00
_cell.angle_beta   90.00
_cell.angle_gamma   90.00
#
_symmetry.space_group_name_H-M   'P 1'
#
loop_
_entity.id
_entity.type
_entity.pdbx_description
1 polymer ?
#
loop_
_entity_poly.entity_id
_entity_poly.type
_entity_poly.pdbx_seq_one_letter_code
_entity_poly.pdbx_strand_id
1 'polypeptide(L)'
;MQYLITHFSDFQLACLGSFFLHESVFFLSGLPFIYLERAGLLSKYKIQTLDYWAINMCRYATPFGLTSEYAHPAEILFLGFATIIGPAITGPHLITLWLWMVLRVLETVEAHCGYHFPWSLSNFIPLYGGADFHDYHHRLLYTKSGNYSSTFTYMDWIFGTDKGYRKLNELKKPGVEESSKEK
;
A
#
# COMPACT_ATOMS: atom_id res chain seq x y z
N MET A 1 8.67 2.37 26.34
CA MET A 1 9.93 1.61 26.14
C MET A 1 10.34 0.83 27.40
N GLN A 2 10.44 1.45 28.58
CA GLN A 2 10.80 0.75 29.83
C GLN A 2 9.91 -0.47 30.13
N TYR A 3 8.58 -0.31 30.02
CA TYR A 3 7.60 -1.39 30.25
C TYR A 3 7.80 -2.60 29.32
N LEU A 4 8.17 -2.36 28.06
CA LEU A 4 8.36 -3.44 27.08
C LEU A 4 9.58 -4.28 27.47
N ILE A 5 10.71 -3.63 27.78
CA ILE A 5 11.98 -4.26 28.13
C ILE A 5 11.90 -5.04 29.46
N THR A 6 11.04 -4.63 30.39
CA THR A 6 10.91 -5.29 31.69
C THR A 6 9.94 -6.47 31.69
N HIS A 7 9.06 -6.60 30.68
CA HIS A 7 7.99 -7.59 30.67
C HIS A 7 8.05 -8.60 29.52
N PHE A 8 8.95 -8.41 28.56
CA PHE A 8 9.13 -9.33 27.43
C PHE A 8 10.60 -9.65 27.24
N SER A 9 10.90 -10.87 26.76
CA SER A 9 12.29 -11.28 26.51
C SER A 9 12.87 -10.62 25.25
N ASP A 10 14.19 -10.58 25.13
CA ASP A 10 14.85 -10.12 23.91
C ASP A 10 14.43 -10.93 22.68
N PHE A 11 14.10 -12.21 22.85
CA PHE A 11 13.54 -13.02 21.76
C PHE A 11 12.15 -12.54 21.30
N GLN A 12 11.36 -11.97 22.23
CA GLN A 12 10.02 -11.43 21.98
C GLN A 12 10.05 -9.97 21.50
N LEU A 13 11.01 -9.18 21.97
CA LEU A 13 11.14 -7.74 21.69
C LEU A 13 12.10 -7.42 20.54
N ALA A 14 13.14 -8.22 20.35
CA ALA A 14 14.29 -7.86 19.53
C ALA A 14 14.62 -8.93 18.47
N CYS A 15 14.47 -8.46 17.23
CA CYS A 15 15.18 -8.88 16.02
C CYS A 15 14.89 -10.22 15.37
N LEU A 16 14.55 -11.31 16.06
CA LEU A 16 14.30 -12.58 15.36
C LEU A 16 12.81 -12.91 15.25
N GLY A 17 12.07 -12.91 16.36
CA GLY A 17 10.64 -13.26 16.33
C GLY A 17 9.81 -12.29 15.49
N SER A 18 9.96 -10.99 15.72
CA SER A 18 9.25 -9.95 14.95
C SER A 18 9.72 -9.87 13.50
N PHE A 19 11.00 -10.11 13.24
CA PHE A 19 11.55 -10.17 11.88
C PHE A 19 10.97 -11.36 11.12
N PHE A 20 11.05 -12.58 11.64
CA PHE A 20 10.48 -13.74 10.97
C PHE A 20 8.97 -13.61 10.79
N LEU A 21 8.25 -13.03 11.76
CA LEU A 21 6.83 -12.73 11.59
C LEU A 21 6.61 -11.75 10.43
N HIS A 22 7.32 -10.63 10.43
CA HIS A 22 7.25 -9.61 9.39
C HIS A 22 7.55 -10.20 8.01
N GLU A 23 8.73 -10.79 7.84
CA GLU A 23 9.19 -11.39 6.58
C GLU A 23 8.24 -12.50 6.11
N SER A 24 7.79 -13.37 7.01
CA SER A 24 6.88 -14.45 6.63
C SER A 24 5.56 -13.89 6.12
N VAL A 25 4.96 -12.93 6.83
CA VAL A 25 3.71 -12.30 6.38
C VAL A 25 3.94 -11.55 5.08
N PHE A 26 5.04 -10.82 4.96
CA PHE A 26 5.40 -10.06 3.76
C PHE A 26 5.53 -10.96 2.52
N PHE A 27 6.39 -11.98 2.59
CA PHE A 27 6.61 -12.88 1.47
C PHE A 27 5.37 -13.71 1.15
N LEU A 28 4.71 -14.28 2.15
CA LEU A 28 3.52 -15.13 1.91
C LEU A 28 2.34 -14.33 1.36
N SER A 29 2.18 -13.06 1.73
CA SER A 29 1.13 -12.21 1.17
C SER A 29 1.51 -11.61 -0.20
N GLY A 30 2.81 -11.37 -0.47
CA GLY A 30 3.30 -10.85 -1.75
C GLY A 30 3.38 -11.89 -2.88
N LEU A 31 3.78 -13.13 -2.58
CA LEU A 31 3.98 -14.19 -3.59
C LEU A 31 2.74 -14.50 -4.45
N PRO A 32 1.50 -14.53 -3.91
CA PRO A 32 0.30 -14.70 -4.73
C PRO A 32 0.18 -13.66 -5.85
N PHE A 33 0.51 -12.39 -5.59
CA PHE A 33 0.41 -11.33 -6.60
C PHE A 33 1.46 -11.46 -7.69
N ILE A 34 2.67 -11.94 -7.36
CA ILE A 34 3.69 -12.27 -8.36
C ILE A 34 3.24 -13.42 -9.26
N TYR A 35 2.63 -14.45 -8.66
CA TYR A 35 2.08 -15.56 -9.43
C TYR A 35 0.97 -15.08 -10.38
N LEU A 36 0.04 -14.27 -9.89
CA LEU A 36 -1.03 -13.68 -10.71
C LEU A 36 -0.45 -12.86 -11.88
N GLU A 37 0.56 -12.04 -11.62
CA GLU A 37 1.24 -11.22 -12.62
C GLU A 37 1.91 -12.09 -13.70
N ARG A 38 2.69 -13.10 -13.29
CA ARG A 38 3.41 -13.99 -14.21
C ARG A 38 2.48 -14.89 -15.03
N ALA A 39 1.39 -15.34 -14.43
CA ALA A 39 0.41 -16.19 -15.09
C ALA A 39 -0.57 -15.40 -15.97
N GLY A 40 -0.56 -14.06 -15.90
CA GLY A 40 -1.54 -13.20 -16.58
C GLY A 40 -2.96 -13.39 -16.08
N LEU A 41 -3.13 -13.99 -14.89
CA LEU A 41 -4.43 -14.26 -14.30
C LEU A 41 -5.01 -12.98 -13.72
N LEU A 42 -6.34 -12.90 -13.72
CA LEU A 42 -7.07 -11.77 -13.12
C LEU A 42 -6.69 -10.39 -13.70
N SER A 43 -6.15 -10.36 -14.93
CA SER A 43 -5.73 -9.12 -15.63
C SER A 43 -6.83 -8.08 -15.74
N LYS A 44 -8.10 -8.49 -15.77
CA LYS A 44 -9.26 -7.60 -15.74
C LYS A 44 -9.39 -6.73 -14.46
N TYR A 45 -8.70 -7.11 -13.38
CA TYR A 45 -8.65 -6.37 -12.11
C TYR A 45 -7.33 -5.60 -11.94
N LYS A 46 -6.45 -5.64 -12.94
CA LYS A 46 -5.16 -4.97 -12.88
C LYS A 46 -5.33 -3.47 -13.11
N ILE A 47 -4.65 -2.67 -12.29
CA ILE A 47 -4.75 -1.21 -12.33
C ILE A 47 -3.97 -0.63 -13.53
N GLN A 48 -2.85 -1.25 -13.92
CA GLN A 48 -2.02 -0.81 -15.03
C GLN A 48 -2.24 -1.69 -16.28
N THR A 49 -2.47 -1.08 -17.44
CA THR A 49 -2.62 -1.78 -18.73
C THR A 49 -1.26 -2.13 -19.34
N LEU A 50 -1.17 -3.34 -19.94
CA LEU A 50 0.05 -4.06 -20.31
C LEU A 50 1.01 -3.37 -21.31
N ASP A 51 0.52 -2.46 -22.15
CA ASP A 51 1.23 -2.10 -23.40
C ASP A 51 2.47 -1.20 -23.23
N TYR A 52 2.59 -0.47 -22.12
CA TYR A 52 3.77 0.37 -21.83
C TYR A 52 4.81 -0.29 -20.91
N TRP A 53 4.49 -1.46 -20.34
CA TRP A 53 5.15 -1.99 -19.13
C TRP A 53 6.17 -3.10 -19.35
N ALA A 54 6.03 -3.93 -20.39
CA ALA A 54 7.00 -4.98 -20.69
C ALA A 54 8.43 -4.44 -20.94
N ILE A 55 8.54 -3.19 -21.39
CA ILE A 55 9.81 -2.51 -21.71
C ILE A 55 10.40 -1.77 -20.49
N ASN A 56 9.57 -1.40 -19.50
CA ASN A 56 9.95 -0.54 -18.37
C ASN A 56 10.05 -1.26 -17.02
N MET A 57 9.71 -2.55 -16.95
CA MET A 57 9.77 -3.38 -15.73
C MET A 57 11.14 -3.38 -15.02
N CYS A 58 12.22 -3.25 -15.78
CA CYS A 58 13.58 -3.19 -15.23
C CYS A 58 13.98 -1.77 -14.76
N ARG A 59 13.19 -0.74 -15.08
CA ARG A 59 13.59 0.66 -14.95
C ARG A 59 12.71 1.51 -14.04
N TYR A 60 11.46 1.13 -13.85
CA TYR A 60 10.56 1.72 -12.85
C TYR A 60 9.99 0.58 -12.03
N ALA A 61 10.16 0.67 -10.71
CA ALA A 61 9.63 -0.30 -9.76
C ALA A 61 8.11 -0.33 -9.87
N THR A 62 7.55 -1.33 -10.55
CA THR A 62 6.12 -1.62 -10.48
C THR A 62 5.84 -1.94 -9.03
N PRO A 63 4.82 -1.35 -8.40
CA PRO A 63 4.36 -1.86 -7.13
C PRO A 63 3.81 -3.27 -7.39
N PHE A 64 4.58 -4.27 -7.00
CA PHE A 64 4.14 -5.62 -6.68
C PHE A 64 4.35 -5.80 -5.18
N GLY A 65 3.63 -6.72 -4.55
CA GLY A 65 3.64 -6.85 -3.08
C GLY A 65 5.04 -6.86 -2.45
N LEU A 66 6.06 -7.44 -3.12
CA LEU A 66 7.44 -7.45 -2.65
C LEU A 66 8.29 -6.20 -2.98
N THR A 67 7.89 -5.34 -3.92
CA THR A 67 8.54 -4.03 -4.13
C THR A 67 7.93 -2.91 -3.30
N SER A 68 6.92 -3.21 -2.48
CA SER A 68 6.40 -2.23 -1.51
C SER A 68 7.46 -1.72 -0.53
N GLU A 69 8.55 -2.48 -0.32
CA GLU A 69 9.72 -2.04 0.44
C GLU A 69 10.75 -1.25 -0.39
N TYR A 70 10.66 -1.28 -1.72
CA TYR A 70 11.44 -0.39 -2.59
C TYR A 70 10.79 1.00 -2.65
N ALA A 71 10.65 1.59 -1.47
CA ALA A 71 10.04 2.89 -1.25
C ALA A 71 11.12 3.97 -1.10
N HIS A 72 10.72 5.23 -1.28
CA HIS A 72 11.62 6.35 -1.01
C HIS A 72 12.06 6.31 0.47
N PRO A 73 13.33 6.58 0.83
CA PRO A 73 13.79 6.48 2.22
C PRO A 73 12.95 7.30 3.21
N ALA A 74 12.40 8.43 2.77
CA ALA A 74 11.47 9.21 3.57
C ALA A 74 10.17 8.45 3.88
N GLU A 75 9.59 7.75 2.91
CA GLU A 75 8.38 6.94 3.11
C GLU A 75 8.64 5.82 4.12
N ILE A 76 9.77 5.12 4.01
CA ILE A 76 10.19 4.10 4.98
C ILE A 76 10.32 4.70 6.38
N LEU A 77 10.98 5.85 6.51
CA LEU A 77 11.18 6.51 7.81
C LEU A 77 9.87 6.98 8.44
N PHE A 78 9.04 7.70 7.69
CA PHE A 78 7.78 8.24 8.21
C PHE A 78 6.75 7.13 8.50
N LEU A 79 6.64 6.13 7.63
CA LEU A 79 5.71 5.02 7.82
C LEU A 79 6.16 4.09 8.94
N GLY A 80 7.47 3.79 9.02
CA GLY A 80 8.05 3.01 10.11
C GLY A 80 7.87 3.71 11.45
N PHE A 81 8.13 5.01 11.52
CA PHE A 81 7.90 5.81 12.72
C PHE A 81 6.43 5.81 13.14
N ALA A 82 5.51 6.08 12.21
CA ALA A 82 4.07 6.09 12.47
C ALA A 82 3.55 4.71 12.94
N THR A 83 4.13 3.63 12.42
CA THR A 83 3.76 2.26 12.78
C THR A 83 4.17 1.91 14.22
N ILE A 84 5.30 2.44 14.70
CA ILE A 84 5.87 2.08 16.02
C ILE A 84 5.46 3.04 17.13
N ILE A 85 5.23 4.33 16.85
CA ILE A 85 4.96 5.33 17.90
C ILE A 85 3.71 5.01 18.72
N GLY A 86 2.62 4.55 18.10
CA GLY A 86 1.39 4.19 18.79
C GLY A 86 1.61 3.08 19.82
N PRO A 87 2.08 1.89 19.41
CA PRO A 87 2.44 0.82 20.32
C PRO A 87 3.52 1.19 21.35
N ALA A 88 4.47 2.06 20.99
CA ALA A 88 5.51 2.51 21.92
C ALA A 88 4.94 3.35 23.08
N ILE A 89 3.86 4.11 22.82
CA ILE A 89 3.14 4.91 23.82
C ILE A 89 2.22 4.03 24.66
N THR A 90 1.43 3.15 24.03
CA THR A 90 0.41 2.36 24.72
C THR A 90 0.95 1.13 25.45
N GLY A 91 2.14 0.66 25.07
CA GLY A 91 2.79 -0.51 25.68
C GLY A 91 1.90 -1.76 25.66
N PRO A 92 1.34 -2.17 24.51
CA PRO A 92 0.34 -3.22 24.45
C PRO A 92 0.95 -4.59 24.75
N HIS A 93 0.09 -5.58 24.99
CA HIS A 93 0.51 -6.98 25.08
C HIS A 93 1.20 -7.44 23.78
N LEU A 94 2.15 -8.36 23.87
CA LEU A 94 2.94 -8.82 22.72
C LEU A 94 2.09 -9.34 21.56
N ILE A 95 1.05 -10.11 21.86
CA ILE A 95 0.12 -10.62 20.84
C ILE A 95 -0.57 -9.46 20.10
N THR A 96 -0.96 -8.40 20.80
CA THR A 96 -1.55 -7.20 20.18
C THR A 96 -0.53 -6.47 19.31
N LEU A 97 0.73 -6.38 19.75
CA LEU A 97 1.81 -5.82 18.94
C LEU A 97 2.05 -6.65 17.67
N TRP A 98 2.07 -7.98 17.77
CA TRP A 98 2.25 -8.86 16.61
C TRP A 98 1.07 -8.77 15.64
N LEU A 99 -0.17 -8.78 16.14
CA LEU A 99 -1.35 -8.58 15.31
C LEU A 99 -1.32 -7.21 14.62
N TRP A 100 -0.89 -6.16 15.32
CA TRP A 100 -0.68 -4.85 14.74
C TRP A 100 0.34 -4.89 13.60
N MET A 101 1.51 -5.50 13.81
CA MET A 101 2.52 -5.63 12.75
C MET A 101 2.01 -6.40 11.54
N VAL A 102 1.30 -7.52 11.75
CA VAL A 102 0.70 -8.31 10.67
C VAL A 102 -0.28 -7.45 9.85
N LEU A 103 -1.17 -6.72 10.52
CA LEU A 103 -2.13 -5.84 9.84
C LEU A 103 -1.42 -4.77 9.00
N ARG A 104 -0.36 -4.16 9.53
CA ARG A 104 0.42 -3.13 8.82
C ARG A 104 1.14 -3.68 7.60
N VAL A 105 1.69 -4.91 7.67
CA VAL A 105 2.31 -5.56 6.52
C VAL A 105 1.27 -5.89 5.44
N LEU A 106 0.12 -6.46 5.83
CA LEU A 106 -0.95 -6.80 4.90
C LEU A 106 -1.51 -5.57 4.18
N GLU A 107 -1.64 -4.46 4.90
CA GLU A 107 -2.08 -3.17 4.36
C GLU A 107 -1.08 -2.61 3.35
N THR A 108 0.23 -2.64 3.66
CA THR A 108 1.28 -2.24 2.72
C THR A 108 1.26 -3.08 1.45
N VAL A 109 1.12 -4.41 1.58
CA VAL A 109 1.03 -5.32 0.43
C VAL A 109 -0.22 -5.07 -0.38
N GLU A 110 -1.37 -4.82 0.25
CA GLU A 110 -2.62 -4.48 -0.44
C GLU A 110 -2.49 -3.18 -1.23
N ALA A 111 -1.95 -2.12 -0.64
CA ALA A 111 -1.73 -0.84 -1.30
C ALA A 111 -0.76 -0.92 -2.51
N HIS A 112 0.10 -1.93 -2.54
CA HIS A 112 1.12 -2.11 -3.59
C HIS A 112 0.90 -3.36 -4.44
N CYS A 113 -0.23 -4.04 -4.33
CA CYS A 113 -0.40 -5.31 -5.04
C CYS A 113 -0.57 -5.14 -6.56
N GLY A 114 -0.94 -3.93 -7.03
CA GLY A 114 -1.18 -3.64 -8.45
C GLY A 114 -2.56 -4.09 -8.96
N TYR A 115 -3.41 -4.60 -8.07
CA TYR A 115 -4.75 -5.07 -8.38
C TYR A 115 -5.81 -4.33 -7.57
N HIS A 116 -6.94 -4.05 -8.19
CA HIS A 116 -8.15 -3.57 -7.52
C HIS A 116 -9.26 -4.60 -7.72
N PHE A 117 -9.55 -5.36 -6.66
CA PHE A 117 -10.55 -6.42 -6.71
C PHE A 117 -11.91 -5.91 -6.24
N PRO A 118 -13.01 -6.60 -6.60
CA PRO A 118 -14.33 -6.31 -6.03
C PRO A 118 -14.37 -6.39 -4.50
N TRP A 119 -13.49 -7.20 -3.90
CA TRP A 119 -13.36 -7.36 -2.44
C TRP A 119 -12.23 -6.53 -1.81
N SER A 120 -11.60 -5.61 -2.55
CA SER A 120 -10.64 -4.68 -1.95
C SER A 120 -11.30 -3.83 -0.86
N LEU A 121 -10.57 -3.57 0.23
CA LEU A 121 -11.09 -2.84 1.40
C LEU A 121 -11.58 -1.43 1.05
N SER A 122 -10.96 -0.80 0.06
CA SER A 122 -11.35 0.52 -0.48
C SER A 122 -12.78 0.55 -1.04
N ASN A 123 -13.38 -0.60 -1.37
CA ASN A 123 -14.78 -0.66 -1.82
C ASN A 123 -15.79 -0.64 -0.67
N PHE A 124 -15.37 -0.97 0.55
CA PHE A 124 -16.27 -1.11 1.70
C PHE A 124 -16.04 -0.06 2.79
N ILE A 125 -14.82 0.44 2.92
CA ILE A 125 -14.44 1.38 3.98
C ILE A 125 -14.34 2.79 3.39
N PRO A 126 -15.21 3.73 3.79
CA PRO A 126 -15.13 5.11 3.34
C PRO A 126 -13.75 5.70 3.65
N LEU A 127 -13.23 6.50 2.72
CA LEU A 127 -11.94 7.18 2.84
C LEU A 127 -10.74 6.23 2.91
N TYR A 128 -10.88 4.93 2.67
CA TYR A 128 -9.75 4.01 2.52
C TYR A 128 -9.28 4.04 1.06
N GLY A 129 -8.02 4.41 0.83
CA GLY A 129 -7.46 4.62 -0.52
C GLY A 129 -7.20 3.32 -1.28
N GLY A 130 -6.62 2.32 -0.60
CA GLY A 130 -6.21 1.04 -1.19
C GLY A 130 -5.24 1.17 -2.36
N ALA A 131 -5.10 0.08 -3.12
CA ALA A 131 -4.14 -0.02 -4.23
C ALA A 131 -4.27 1.08 -5.30
N ASP A 132 -5.50 1.46 -5.64
CA ASP A 132 -5.78 2.35 -6.77
C ASP A 132 -5.38 3.81 -6.49
N PHE A 133 -5.59 4.25 -5.24
CA PHE A 133 -5.15 5.56 -4.75
C PHE A 133 -3.62 5.62 -4.64
N HIS A 134 -3.00 4.57 -4.11
CA HIS A 134 -1.56 4.54 -3.90
C HIS A 134 -0.77 4.37 -5.22
N ASP A 135 -1.31 3.59 -6.18
CA ASP A 135 -0.73 3.53 -7.52
C ASP A 135 -0.81 4.88 -8.25
N TYR A 136 -1.84 5.70 -7.99
CA TYR A 136 -1.88 7.07 -8.50
C TYR A 136 -0.78 7.96 -7.91
N HIS A 137 -0.50 7.84 -6.60
CA HIS A 137 0.63 8.53 -5.96
C HIS A 137 1.95 8.22 -6.65
N HIS A 138 2.25 6.94 -6.89
CA HIS A 138 3.49 6.49 -7.55
C HIS A 138 3.57 6.87 -9.03
N ARG A 139 2.45 6.86 -9.77
CA ARG A 139 2.41 7.27 -11.19
C ARG A 139 2.84 8.72 -11.42
N LEU A 140 2.66 9.58 -10.43
CA LEU A 140 2.75 11.03 -10.58
C LEU A 140 3.99 11.69 -9.98
N LEU A 141 4.84 10.91 -9.32
CA LEU A 141 6.13 11.35 -8.77
C LEU A 141 6.98 12.13 -9.78
N TYR A 142 6.81 11.87 -11.09
CA TYR A 142 7.60 12.51 -12.15
C TYR A 142 7.05 13.83 -12.71
N THR A 143 5.79 14.22 -12.45
CA THR A 143 5.23 15.44 -13.06
C THR A 143 4.37 16.31 -12.14
N LYS A 144 3.63 15.77 -11.16
CA LYS A 144 2.83 16.52 -10.15
C LYS A 144 2.57 15.67 -8.90
N SER A 145 3.27 15.94 -7.80
CA SER A 145 3.10 15.22 -6.51
C SER A 145 1.74 15.52 -5.84
N GLY A 146 1.15 14.52 -5.17
CA GLY A 146 -0.13 14.58 -4.43
C GLY A 146 -0.47 13.24 -3.79
N ASN A 147 -1.67 13.08 -3.22
CA ASN A 147 -2.16 11.82 -2.64
C ASN A 147 -1.18 11.19 -1.63
N TYR A 148 -0.87 11.91 -0.56
CA TYR A 148 0.19 11.55 0.39
C TYR A 148 -0.23 10.51 1.42
N SER A 149 -1.52 10.29 1.62
CA SER A 149 -1.99 9.32 2.62
C SER A 149 -1.69 7.89 2.17
N SER A 150 -1.07 7.12 3.06
CA SER A 150 -0.82 5.69 2.84
C SER A 150 -2.09 4.85 2.87
N THR A 151 -3.08 5.26 3.66
CA THR A 151 -4.22 4.42 4.05
C THR A 151 -5.54 5.16 3.92
N PHE A 152 -5.74 6.13 4.82
CA PHE A 152 -6.98 6.87 4.93
C PHE A 152 -6.79 8.25 4.33
N THR A 153 -7.61 8.60 3.35
CA THR A 153 -7.44 9.76 2.46
C THR A 153 -8.00 11.06 3.04
N TYR A 154 -8.47 11.05 4.28
CA TYR A 154 -9.12 12.22 4.90
C TYR A 154 -8.19 13.43 4.99
N MET A 155 -6.89 13.22 5.27
CA MET A 155 -5.93 14.33 5.29
C MET A 155 -5.73 14.91 3.90
N ASP A 156 -5.63 14.06 2.87
CA ASP A 156 -5.59 14.56 1.50
C ASP A 156 -6.86 15.31 1.12
N TRP A 157 -8.01 14.89 1.64
CA TRP A 157 -9.27 15.58 1.43
C TRP A 157 -9.30 16.96 2.08
N ILE A 158 -8.82 17.07 3.31
CA ILE A 158 -8.73 18.33 4.07
C ILE A 158 -7.76 19.30 3.38
N PHE A 159 -6.59 18.83 2.99
CA PHE A 159 -5.54 19.66 2.41
C PHE A 159 -5.65 19.81 0.88
N GLY A 160 -6.55 19.07 0.24
CA GLY A 160 -6.82 19.14 -1.18
C GLY A 160 -5.71 18.57 -2.06
N THR A 161 -4.91 17.64 -1.54
CA THR A 161 -3.77 17.01 -2.24
C THR A 161 -4.18 15.82 -3.10
N ASP A 162 -5.45 15.36 -3.02
CA ASP A 162 -6.02 14.30 -3.88
C ASP A 162 -6.90 14.82 -5.03
N LYS A 163 -6.94 16.13 -5.29
CA LYS A 163 -7.77 16.73 -6.36
C LYS A 163 -7.50 16.11 -7.74
N GLY A 164 -6.24 15.81 -8.03
CA GLY A 164 -5.86 15.18 -9.29
C GLY A 164 -6.46 13.78 -9.43
N TYR A 165 -6.41 12.98 -8.36
CA TYR A 165 -6.96 11.64 -8.34
C TYR A 165 -8.47 11.62 -8.52
N ARG A 166 -9.19 12.52 -7.83
CA ARG A 166 -10.64 12.65 -7.99
C ARG A 166 -11.03 12.98 -9.41
N LYS A 167 -10.31 13.91 -10.03
CA LYS A 167 -10.54 14.26 -11.45
C LYS A 167 -10.31 13.06 -12.36
N LEU A 168 -9.25 12.28 -12.14
CA LEU A 168 -9.02 11.04 -12.91
C LEU A 168 -10.17 10.05 -12.73
N ASN A 169 -10.64 9.84 -11.50
CA ASN A 169 -11.74 8.93 -11.21
C ASN A 169 -13.06 9.41 -11.82
N GLU A 170 -13.31 10.70 -11.92
CA GLU A 170 -14.47 11.26 -12.62
C GLU A 170 -14.41 10.98 -14.12
N LEU A 171 -13.24 11.11 -14.74
CA LEU A 171 -13.04 10.83 -16.16
C LEU A 171 -13.21 9.35 -16.50
N LYS A 172 -12.79 8.46 -15.59
CA LYS A 172 -12.96 7.00 -15.74
C LYS A 172 -14.41 6.51 -15.61
N LYS A 173 -15.36 7.37 -15.22
CA LYS A 173 -16.77 6.97 -15.14
C LYS A 173 -17.31 6.76 -16.56
N PRO A 174 -18.06 5.66 -16.80
CA PRO A 174 -18.45 5.22 -18.15
C PRO A 174 -19.17 6.28 -19.00
N GLY A 175 -19.88 7.23 -18.37
CA GLY A 175 -20.57 8.32 -19.11
C GLY A 175 -19.69 9.47 -19.61
N VAL A 176 -18.44 9.59 -19.17
CA VAL A 176 -17.54 10.70 -19.58
C VAL A 176 -16.62 10.28 -20.73
N GLU A 177 -16.13 9.03 -20.70
CA GLU A 177 -15.27 8.47 -21.76
C GLU A 177 -15.98 8.40 -23.12
N GLU A 178 -17.27 8.06 -23.16
CA GLU A 178 -18.06 8.03 -24.41
C GLU A 178 -18.19 9.43 -25.05
N SER A 179 -18.45 10.49 -24.26
CA SER A 179 -18.58 11.85 -24.80
C SER A 179 -17.26 12.44 -25.33
N SER A 180 -16.12 11.91 -24.89
CA SER A 180 -14.79 12.35 -25.29
C SER A 180 -14.28 11.66 -26.56
N LYS A 181 -14.87 10.52 -26.94
CA LYS A 181 -14.58 9.79 -28.18
C LYS A 181 -15.48 10.22 -29.35
N GLU A 182 -16.55 10.95 -29.08
CA GLU A 182 -17.49 11.50 -30.08
C GLU A 182 -17.19 12.95 -30.52
N LYS A 183 -16.08 13.54 -30.08
CA LYS A 183 -15.61 14.87 -30.52
C LYS A 183 -14.27 14.78 -31.24
#